data_AF-A0A7Y8AF70-F1
#
_entry.id   AF-A0A7Y8AF70-F1
#
_cell.length_a   1.000
_cell.length_b   1.000
_cell.length_c   1.000
_cell.angle_alpha   90.00
_cell.angle_beta   90.00
_cell.angle_gamma   90.00
#
_symmetry.space_group_name_H-M   'P 1'
#
loop_
_entity.id
_entity.type
_entity.pdbx_description
1 polymer ?
#
loop_
_entity_poly.entity_id
_entity_poly.type
_entity_poly.pdbx_seq_one_letter_code
_entity_poly.pdbx_strand_id
1 'polypeptide(L)'
;MFSLTATASNEAHEYLAACREAREMSPDAPPSYASAYCLGITTGVLRTLEYLDEFTPRNRRLCLPESLEPGRLVDRVLAYSKKYPAAERGGTARLVRGAITEHYPCPKKGTNSL
;
A
#
# COMPACT_ATOMS: atom_id res chain seq x y z
N MET A 1 -12.46 24.37 -12.46
CA MET A 1 -12.40 23.02 -13.08
C MET A 1 -11.46 22.19 -12.22
N PHE A 2 -11.96 21.17 -11.50
CA PHE A 2 -11.12 20.33 -10.63
C PHE A 2 -10.47 19.21 -11.46
N SER A 3 -9.15 19.05 -11.35
CA SER A 3 -8.43 17.96 -12.03
C SER A 3 -8.37 16.74 -11.12
N LEU A 4 -9.04 15.65 -11.50
CA LEU A 4 -9.03 14.39 -10.75
C LEU A 4 -7.61 13.85 -10.53
N THR A 5 -6.74 14.01 -11.51
CA THR A 5 -5.33 13.58 -11.42
C THR A 5 -4.55 14.44 -10.44
N ALA A 6 -4.81 15.76 -10.40
CA ALA A 6 -4.16 16.64 -9.42
C ALA A 6 -4.64 16.34 -7.99
N THR A 7 -5.96 16.13 -7.81
CA THR A 7 -6.52 15.71 -6.52
C THR A 7 -5.91 14.39 -6.05
N ALA A 8 -5.85 13.38 -6.91
CA ALA A 8 -5.26 12.09 -6.59
C ALA A 8 -3.76 12.21 -6.25
N SER A 9 -3.01 13.03 -7.00
CA SER A 9 -1.59 13.26 -6.72
C SER A 9 -1.37 13.94 -5.37
N ASN A 10 -2.18 14.94 -5.02
CA ASN A 10 -2.09 15.63 -3.74
C ASN A 10 -2.42 14.69 -2.59
N GLU A 11 -3.50 13.91 -2.72
CA GLU A 11 -3.89 12.91 -1.73
C GLU A 11 -2.76 11.89 -1.48
N ALA A 12 -2.14 11.37 -2.55
CA ALA A 12 -1.01 10.45 -2.43
C ALA A 12 0.20 11.10 -1.74
N HIS A 13 0.45 12.38 -2.05
CA HIS A 13 1.54 13.14 -1.43
C HIS A 13 1.32 13.35 0.08
N GLU A 14 0.11 13.75 0.47
CA GLU A 14 -0.32 13.92 1.87
C GLU A 14 -0.24 12.59 2.64
N TYR A 15 -0.73 11.49 2.03
CA TYR A 15 -0.60 10.15 2.59
C TYR A 15 0.87 9.76 2.83
N LEU A 16 1.76 10.00 1.86
CA LEU A 16 3.17 9.67 2.01
C LEU A 16 3.85 10.51 3.09
N ALA A 17 3.46 11.79 3.23
CA ALA A 17 3.94 12.65 4.32
C ALA A 17 3.49 12.11 5.69
N ALA A 18 2.20 11.77 5.82
CA ALA A 18 1.65 11.18 7.03
C ALA A 18 2.33 9.85 7.39
N CYS A 19 2.65 9.02 6.40
CA CYS A 19 3.36 7.77 6.63
C CYS A 19 4.82 7.97 7.09
N ARG A 20 5.51 9.01 6.61
CA ARG A 20 6.86 9.34 7.11
C ARG A 20 6.80 9.79 8.56
N GLU A 21 5.87 10.69 8.89
CA GLU A 21 5.64 11.12 10.27
C GLU A 21 5.32 9.93 11.19
N ALA A 22 4.46 9.01 10.74
CA ALA A 22 4.12 7.81 11.48
C ALA A 22 5.31 6.90 11.80
N ARG A 23 6.40 6.99 11.02
CA ARG A 23 7.65 6.24 11.26
C ARG A 23 8.62 6.96 12.20
N GLU A 24 8.50 8.27 12.32
CA GLU A 24 9.33 9.08 13.19
C GLU A 24 8.78 9.15 14.61
N MET A 25 7.51 8.81 14.81
CA MET A 25 6.90 8.77 16.14
C MET A 25 7.45 7.64 17.02
N SER A 26 7.67 7.98 18.30
CA SER A 26 8.01 7.00 19.33
C SER A 26 6.90 5.96 19.46
N PRO A 27 7.21 4.67 19.65
CA PRO A 27 6.24 3.62 19.97
C PRO A 27 5.37 3.93 21.20
N ASP A 28 5.89 4.74 22.13
CA ASP A 28 5.22 5.12 23.37
C ASP A 28 4.35 6.39 23.24
N ALA A 29 4.34 7.03 22.07
CA ALA A 29 3.52 8.20 21.82
C ALA A 29 2.07 7.81 21.52
N PRO A 30 1.07 8.61 21.95
CA PRO A 30 -0.30 8.41 21.51
C PRO A 30 -0.38 8.53 19.97
N PRO A 31 -1.23 7.72 19.30
CA PRO A 31 -1.30 7.73 17.84
C PRO A 31 -1.76 9.10 17.33
N SER A 32 -0.93 9.75 16.51
CA SER A 32 -1.30 11.00 15.83
C SER A 32 -2.33 10.74 14.73
N TYR A 33 -3.07 11.78 14.35
CA TYR A 33 -3.96 11.72 13.19
C TYR A 33 -3.23 11.24 11.93
N ALA A 34 -2.00 11.71 11.70
CA ALA A 34 -1.18 11.31 10.55
C ALA A 34 -0.91 9.79 10.56
N SER A 35 -0.55 9.21 11.72
CA SER A 35 -0.37 7.75 11.81
C SER A 35 -1.65 6.97 11.59
N ALA A 36 -2.77 7.42 12.18
CA ALA A 36 -4.07 6.79 11.99
C ALA A 36 -4.50 6.84 10.51
N TYR A 37 -4.25 7.97 9.84
CA TYR A 37 -4.53 8.15 8.42
C TYR A 37 -3.67 7.22 7.55
N CYS A 38 -2.35 7.21 7.74
CA CYS A 38 -1.46 6.32 7.00
C CYS A 38 -1.81 4.83 7.20
N LEU A 39 -1.93 4.38 8.46
CA LEU A 39 -2.21 2.98 8.77
C LEU A 39 -3.63 2.58 8.35
N GLY A 40 -4.60 3.46 8.53
CA GLY A 40 -5.99 3.24 8.15
C GLY A 40 -6.16 3.01 6.65
N ILE A 41 -5.60 3.89 5.81
CA ILE A 41 -5.66 3.72 4.34
C ILE A 41 -4.90 2.47 3.91
N THR A 42 -3.70 2.24 4.46
CA THR A 42 -2.89 1.05 4.14
C THR A 42 -3.66 -0.24 4.45
N THR A 43 -4.29 -0.29 5.62
CA THR A 43 -5.11 -1.43 6.06
C THR A 43 -6.35 -1.59 5.20
N GLY A 44 -7.06 -0.50 4.88
CA GLY A 44 -8.26 -0.54 4.04
C GLY A 44 -7.98 -1.10 2.65
N VAL A 45 -6.85 -0.71 2.04
CA VAL A 45 -6.43 -1.28 0.74
C VAL A 45 -6.07 -2.75 0.89
N LEU A 46 -5.31 -3.15 1.92
CA LEU A 46 -4.98 -4.55 2.18
C LEU A 46 -6.24 -5.41 2.31
N ARG A 47 -7.17 -5.01 3.19
CA ARG A 47 -8.43 -5.75 3.43
C ARG A 47 -9.28 -5.84 2.17
N THR A 48 -9.29 -4.79 1.36
CA THR A 48 -9.98 -4.79 0.06
C THR A 48 -9.34 -5.81 -0.89
N LEU A 49 -8.01 -5.90 -0.93
CA LEU A 49 -7.31 -6.87 -1.76
C LEU A 49 -7.53 -8.31 -1.28
N GLU A 50 -7.52 -8.54 0.04
CA GLU A 50 -7.84 -9.84 0.65
C GLU A 50 -9.26 -10.27 0.28
N TYR A 51 -10.25 -9.39 0.44
CA TYR A 51 -11.64 -9.65 0.05
C TYR A 51 -11.76 -9.98 -1.44
N LEU A 52 -11.08 -9.24 -2.31
CA LEU A 52 -11.10 -9.49 -3.75
C LEU A 52 -10.35 -10.76 -4.16
N ASP A 53 -9.41 -11.26 -3.35
CA ASP A 53 -8.64 -12.47 -3.66
C ASP A 53 -9.54 -13.71 -3.77
N GLU A 54 -10.62 -13.76 -2.97
CA GLU A 54 -11.65 -14.81 -3.03
C GLU A 54 -12.26 -14.92 -4.43
N PHE A 55 -12.45 -13.79 -5.09
CA PHE A 55 -13.06 -13.67 -6.42
C PHE A 55 -12.03 -13.61 -7.56
N THR A 56 -10.74 -13.55 -7.23
CA THR A 56 -9.66 -13.38 -8.21
C THR A 56 -9.20 -14.74 -8.76
N PRO A 57 -9.06 -14.89 -10.09
CA PRO A 57 -8.48 -16.09 -10.69
C PRO A 57 -7.10 -16.40 -10.11
N ARG A 58 -6.80 -17.69 -9.84
CA ARG A 58 -5.58 -18.13 -9.14
C ARG A 58 -4.28 -17.56 -9.71
N ASN A 59 -4.20 -17.29 -11.02
CA ASN A 59 -3.02 -16.74 -11.69
C ASN A 59 -2.83 -15.22 -11.50
N ARG A 60 -3.74 -14.55 -10.81
CA ARG A 60 -3.72 -13.11 -10.50
C ARG A 60 -3.81 -12.85 -8.99
N ARG A 61 -3.83 -13.90 -8.16
CA ARG A 61 -3.90 -13.82 -6.71
C ARG A 61 -2.62 -13.26 -6.12
N LEU A 62 -2.75 -12.69 -4.93
CA LEU A 62 -1.63 -12.23 -4.13
C LEU A 62 -1.25 -13.29 -3.11
N CYS A 63 0.05 -13.47 -2.88
CA CYS A 63 0.56 -14.42 -1.90
C CYS A 63 0.89 -13.66 -0.62
N LEU A 64 -0.18 -13.14 -0.01
CA LEU A 64 -0.11 -12.38 1.24
C LEU A 64 0.21 -13.36 2.40
N PRO A 65 1.11 -12.99 3.32
CA PRO A 65 1.34 -13.79 4.52
C PRO A 65 0.14 -13.70 5.46
N GLU A 66 -0.10 -14.76 6.23
CA GLU A 66 -1.26 -14.85 7.16
C GLU A 66 -1.30 -13.73 8.21
N SER A 67 -0.13 -13.20 8.60
CA SER A 67 0.02 -12.11 9.58
C SER A 67 0.85 -10.97 9.00
N LEU A 68 0.16 -10.11 8.24
CA LEU A 68 0.77 -8.91 7.69
C LEU A 68 0.49 -7.69 8.58
N GLU A 69 1.50 -7.26 9.31
CA GLU A 69 1.42 -6.06 10.12
C GLU A 69 1.31 -4.80 9.25
N PRO A 70 0.30 -3.93 9.44
CA PRO A 70 0.14 -2.69 8.67
C PRO A 70 1.38 -1.81 8.70
N GLY A 71 2.08 -1.78 9.84
CA GLY A 71 3.38 -1.14 9.95
C GLY A 71 4.34 -1.62 8.87
N ARG A 72 4.61 -2.93 8.74
CA ARG A 72 5.55 -3.44 7.73
C ARG A 72 5.15 -3.10 6.29
N LEU A 73 3.85 -2.98 6.02
CA LEU A 73 3.36 -2.51 4.72
C LEU A 73 3.73 -1.06 4.45
N VAL A 74 3.67 -0.17 5.44
CA VAL A 74 4.06 1.24 5.28
C VAL A 74 5.48 1.37 4.73
N ASP A 75 6.43 0.59 5.23
CA ASP A 75 7.82 0.63 4.71
C ASP A 75 7.89 0.21 3.25
N ARG A 76 7.10 -0.79 2.85
CA ARG A 76 6.99 -1.22 1.45
C ARG A 76 6.40 -0.14 0.57
N VAL A 77 5.39 0.58 1.06
CA VAL A 77 4.76 1.68 0.33
C VAL A 77 5.73 2.86 0.14
N LEU A 78 6.46 3.25 1.19
CA LEU A 78 7.48 4.30 1.10
C LEU A 78 8.64 3.91 0.15
N ALA A 79 9.07 2.65 0.19
CA ALA A 79 10.08 2.15 -0.74
C ALA A 79 9.56 2.15 -2.20
N TYR A 80 8.30 1.74 -2.39
CA TYR A 80 7.66 1.72 -3.71
C TYR A 80 7.50 3.13 -4.30
N SER A 81 7.10 4.14 -3.51
CA SER A 81 6.99 5.52 -4.01
C SER A 81 8.35 6.09 -4.43
N LYS A 82 9.42 5.79 -3.70
CA LYS A 82 10.79 6.15 -4.08
C LYS A 82 11.23 5.49 -5.38
N LYS A 83 10.87 4.21 -5.58
CA LYS A 83 11.19 3.45 -6.80
C LYS A 83 10.36 3.91 -8.00
N TYR A 84 9.10 4.31 -7.79
CA TYR A 84 8.18 4.75 -8.83
C TYR A 84 7.54 6.10 -8.49
N PRO A 85 8.26 7.23 -8.63
CA PRO A 85 7.72 8.56 -8.27
C PRO A 85 6.43 8.92 -9.03
N ALA A 86 6.27 8.42 -10.26
CA ALA A 86 5.06 8.63 -11.05
C ALA A 86 3.81 7.95 -10.48
N ALA A 87 3.95 7.01 -9.54
CA ALA A 87 2.83 6.30 -8.92
C ALA A 87 1.93 7.23 -8.09
N GLU A 88 2.46 8.33 -7.55
CA GLU A 88 1.69 9.32 -6.79
C GLU A 88 0.55 9.92 -7.62
N ARG A 89 0.78 10.15 -8.92
CA ARG A 89 -0.25 10.66 -9.85
C ARG A 89 -1.48 9.77 -9.97
N GLY A 90 -1.34 8.50 -9.58
CA GLY A 90 -2.41 7.51 -9.59
C GLY A 90 -3.31 7.52 -8.35
N GLY A 91 -3.00 8.33 -7.34
CA GLY A 91 -3.72 8.36 -6.07
C GLY A 91 -3.23 7.33 -5.06
N THR A 92 -3.61 7.56 -3.80
CA THR A 92 -3.14 6.78 -2.64
C THR A 92 -3.44 5.29 -2.80
N ALA A 93 -4.70 4.94 -3.09
CA ALA A 93 -5.10 3.54 -3.19
C ALA A 93 -4.32 2.78 -4.28
N ARG A 94 -4.04 3.43 -5.41
CA ARG A 94 -3.26 2.83 -6.50
C ARG A 94 -1.79 2.68 -6.13
N LEU A 95 -1.23 3.66 -5.44
CA LEU A 95 0.13 3.62 -4.92
C LEU A 95 0.32 2.48 -3.91
N VAL A 96 -0.58 2.37 -2.92
CA VAL A 96 -0.56 1.30 -1.90
C VAL A 96 -0.76 -0.07 -2.54
N ARG A 97 -1.76 -0.21 -3.43
CA ARG A 97 -1.99 -1.46 -4.16
C ARG A 97 -0.75 -1.86 -4.96
N GLY A 98 -0.11 -0.90 -5.65
CA GLY A 98 1.12 -1.13 -6.40
C GLY A 98 2.21 -1.74 -5.52
N ALA A 99 2.48 -1.13 -4.36
CA ALA A 99 3.45 -1.62 -3.39
C ALA A 99 3.14 -3.04 -2.91
N ILE A 100 1.89 -3.34 -2.56
CA ILE A 100 1.47 -4.68 -2.12
C ILE A 100 1.67 -5.70 -3.25
N THR A 101 1.20 -5.38 -4.46
CA THR A 101 1.25 -6.32 -5.60
C THR A 101 2.67 -6.61 -6.08
N GLU A 102 3.60 -5.65 -5.92
CA GLU A 102 5.02 -5.86 -6.24
C GLU A 102 5.71 -6.79 -5.24
N HIS A 103 5.36 -6.67 -3.95
CA HIS A 103 6.01 -7.45 -2.90
C HIS A 103 5.43 -8.85 -2.70
N TYR A 104 4.17 -9.08 -3.08
CA TYR A 104 3.47 -10.35 -2.84
C TYR A 104 2.88 -10.98 -4.12
N PRO A 105 3.66 -11.12 -5.21
CA PRO A 105 3.16 -11.84 -6.38
C PRO A 105 3.03 -13.33 -6.05
N CYS A 106 1.92 -13.97 -6.43
CA CYS A 106 1.88 -15.42 -6.43
C CYS A 106 2.68 -16.00 -7.62
N PRO A 107 3.39 -17.13 -7.43
CA PRO A 107 4.02 -17.83 -8.53
C PRO A 107 2.98 -18.19 -9.59
N LYS A 108 3.25 -17.81 -10.84
CA LYS A 108 2.43 -18.31 -11.97
C LYS A 108 2.67 -19.82 -12.04
N LYS A 109 1.59 -20.63 -12.01
CA LYS A 109 1.66 -22.08 -12.24
C LYS A 109 2.51 -22.34 -13.49
N GLY A 110 3.71 -22.89 -13.31
CA GLY A 110 4.73 -23.06 -14.35
C GLY A 110 6.17 -22.76 -13.91
N THR A 111 6.40 -22.13 -12.76
CA THR A 111 7.75 -21.98 -12.16
C THR A 111 7.94 -22.96 -11.00
N ASN A 112 7.77 -24.26 -11.29
CA ASN A 112 8.59 -25.27 -10.63
C ASN A 112 9.90 -25.33 -11.42
N SER A 113 10.90 -24.60 -10.97
CA SER A 113 12.27 -24.95 -11.29
C SER A 113 12.74 -25.85 -10.16
N LEU A 114 13.03 -27.08 -10.56
CA LEU A 114 13.72 -28.14 -9.80
C LEU A 114 14.92 -27.62 -9.01
#